data_AF-C0B5U7-F1
#
_entry.id   AF-C0B5U7-F1
#
_cell.length_a   1.000
_cell.length_b   1.000
_cell.length_c   1.000
_cell.angle_alpha   90.00
_cell.angle_beta   90.00
_cell.angle_gamma   90.00
#
_symmetry.space_group_name_H-M   'P 1'
#
loop_
_entity.id
_entity.type
_entity.pdbx_description
1 polymer ?
#
loop_
_entity_poly.entity_id
_entity_poly.type
_entity_poly.pdbx_seq_one_letter_code
_entity_poly.pdbx_strand_id
1 'polypeptide(L)'
;MIGTGSLAHNRREFIAENVDSDRVQLNICYQNENLKEVYKELFDEAVERYNIGKRKDRQITNYYEKIRQGKQEKLFHEVIFQIGNREDMAVGTVEGDLAVKVLDEYVKDFQKRNPTLRVFGCYLHQDESTPHLHIDFIPYVTDWKGKRNGH
;
A
#
# COMPACT_ATOMS: atom_id res chain seq x y z
N MET A 1 5.95 -9.83 -7.10
CA MET A 1 7.14 -9.46 -6.31
C MET A 1 6.68 -8.50 -5.23
N ILE A 2 7.16 -8.59 -3.98
CA ILE A 2 6.87 -7.59 -2.93
C ILE A 2 7.95 -6.52 -3.06
N GLY A 3 7.57 -5.32 -3.52
CA GLY A 3 8.49 -4.20 -3.76
C GLY A 3 9.04 -3.64 -2.45
N THR A 4 10.16 -2.91 -2.52
CA THR A 4 10.63 -2.09 -1.39
C THR A 4 9.77 -0.85 -1.15
N GLY A 5 8.81 -0.55 -2.06
CA GLY A 5 7.79 0.51 -1.91
C GLY A 5 8.37 1.90 -1.71
N SER A 6 8.29 2.77 -2.72
CA SER A 6 8.63 4.18 -2.57
C SER A 6 7.38 5.03 -2.74
N LEU A 7 6.80 5.47 -1.61
CA LEU A 7 5.61 6.33 -1.63
C LEU A 7 5.84 7.59 -2.48
N ALA A 8 7.02 8.20 -2.40
CA ALA A 8 7.38 9.37 -3.18
C ALA A 8 7.42 9.07 -4.69
N HIS A 9 7.89 7.88 -5.09
CA HIS A 9 7.85 7.43 -6.49
C HIS A 9 6.41 7.19 -6.96
N ASN A 10 5.62 6.48 -6.15
CA ASN A 10 4.24 6.11 -6.47
C ASN A 10 3.36 7.35 -6.66
N ARG A 11 3.60 8.38 -5.85
CA ARG A 11 2.90 9.67 -5.85
C ARG A 11 3.46 10.68 -6.85
N ARG A 12 4.53 10.33 -7.57
CA ARG A 12 5.25 11.24 -8.46
C ARG A 12 5.68 12.54 -7.77
N GLU A 13 6.13 12.44 -6.51
CA GLU A 13 6.73 13.58 -5.77
C GLU A 13 8.08 14.01 -6.37
N PHE A 14 8.69 13.15 -7.18
CA PHE A 14 9.82 13.43 -8.05
C PHE A 14 9.68 12.62 -9.35
N ILE A 15 10.40 13.03 -10.39
CA ILE A 15 10.49 12.32 -11.67
C ILE A 15 11.76 11.48 -11.69
N ALA A 16 11.62 10.15 -11.77
CA ALA A 16 12.73 9.22 -11.90
C ALA A 16 13.17 9.07 -13.37
N GLU A 17 14.37 8.53 -13.62
CA GLU A 17 14.94 8.40 -14.97
C GLU A 17 14.07 7.56 -15.93
N ASN A 18 13.36 6.56 -15.40
CA ASN A 18 12.46 5.68 -16.14
C ASN A 18 11.06 6.27 -16.37
N VAL A 19 10.77 7.47 -15.86
CA VAL A 19 9.46 8.13 -15.97
C VAL A 19 9.49 9.15 -17.09
N ASP A 20 8.53 9.03 -18.01
CA ASP A 20 8.25 10.02 -19.05
C ASP A 20 7.30 11.09 -18.49
N SER A 21 7.84 12.30 -18.26
CA SER A 21 7.09 13.41 -17.69
C SER A 21 5.86 13.79 -18.50
N ASP A 22 5.89 13.59 -19.82
CA ASP A 22 4.80 13.95 -20.73
C ASP A 22 3.65 12.95 -20.67
N ARG A 23 3.77 11.88 -19.89
CA ARG A 23 2.73 10.85 -19.71
C ARG A 23 2.21 10.76 -18.27
N VAL A 24 2.80 11.50 -17.31
CA VAL A 24 2.39 11.45 -15.89
C VAL A 24 0.90 11.76 -15.71
N GLN A 25 0.34 12.67 -16.52
CA GLN A 25 -1.08 13.00 -16.48
C GLN A 25 -2.02 11.86 -16.91
N LEU A 26 -1.49 10.79 -17.52
CA LEU A 26 -2.25 9.60 -17.87
C LEU A 26 -2.39 8.64 -16.67
N ASN A 27 -1.57 8.79 -15.63
CA ASN A 27 -1.66 7.94 -14.44
C ASN A 27 -3.03 8.08 -13.76
N ILE A 28 -3.51 6.99 -13.18
CA ILE A 28 -4.76 6.98 -12.42
C ILE A 28 -4.44 6.79 -10.94
N CYS A 29 -4.89 7.72 -10.11
CA CYS A 29 -4.81 7.63 -8.66
C CYS A 29 -6.17 7.19 -8.11
N TYR A 30 -6.28 5.95 -7.63
CA TYR A 30 -7.50 5.44 -7.01
C TYR A 30 -7.57 5.78 -5.52
N GLN A 31 -6.42 5.83 -4.85
CA GLN A 31 -6.34 6.06 -3.42
C GLN A 31 -5.00 6.68 -3.05
N ASN A 32 -5.01 7.70 -2.18
CA ASN A 32 -3.82 8.40 -1.72
C ASN A 32 -4.04 8.99 -0.32
N GLU A 33 -3.99 8.13 0.69
CA GLU A 33 -4.20 8.53 2.08
C GLU A 33 -2.90 8.78 2.83
N ASN A 34 -2.99 9.52 3.94
CA ASN A 34 -1.86 9.71 4.84
C ASN A 34 -1.67 8.47 5.72
N LEU A 35 -0.52 7.81 5.59
CA LEU A 35 -0.22 6.59 6.32
C LEU A 35 -0.35 6.73 7.84
N LYS A 36 0.02 7.88 8.42
CA LYS A 36 -0.09 8.10 9.87
C LYS A 36 -1.55 8.16 10.34
N GLU A 37 -2.43 8.74 9.55
CA GLU A 37 -3.86 8.80 9.86
C GLU A 37 -4.51 7.41 9.74
N VAL A 38 -4.16 6.63 8.71
CA VAL A 38 -4.62 5.24 8.58
C VAL A 38 -4.16 4.39 9.78
N TYR A 39 -2.97 4.61 10.30
CA TYR A 39 -2.52 3.95 11.54
C TYR A 39 -3.39 4.29 12.75
N LYS A 40 -3.84 5.54 12.89
CA LYS A 40 -4.75 5.92 13.96
C LYS A 40 -6.09 5.22 13.83
N GLU A 41 -6.66 5.25 12.62
CA GLU A 41 -7.92 4.57 12.30
C GLU A 41 -7.89 3.07 12.64
N LEU A 42 -6.79 2.40 12.30
CA LEU A 42 -6.67 0.95 12.51
C LEU A 42 -6.35 0.56 13.95
N PHE A 43 -5.57 1.35 14.68
CA PHE A 43 -4.88 0.85 15.87
C PHE A 43 -5.12 1.65 17.15
N ASP A 44 -5.61 2.90 17.12
CA ASP A 44 -5.71 3.72 18.33
C ASP A 44 -6.62 3.07 19.39
N GLU A 45 -7.78 2.56 19.00
CA GLU A 45 -8.69 1.86 19.92
C GLU A 45 -8.04 0.61 20.53
N ALA A 46 -7.25 -0.14 19.74
CA ALA A 46 -6.55 -1.32 20.21
C ALA A 46 -5.40 -0.95 21.17
N VAL A 47 -4.72 0.16 20.92
CA VAL A 47 -3.66 0.72 21.77
C VAL A 47 -4.23 1.20 23.10
N GLU A 48 -5.37 1.89 23.09
CA GLU A 48 -6.09 2.31 24.29
C GLU A 48 -6.41 1.11 25.17
N ARG A 49 -7.02 0.05 24.61
CA ARG A 49 -7.30 -1.19 25.33
C ARG A 49 -6.03 -1.85 25.87
N TYR A 50 -4.95 -1.91 25.07
CA TYR A 50 -3.67 -2.49 25.50
C TYR A 50 -3.04 -1.74 26.68
N ASN A 51 -3.21 -0.42 26.75
CA ASN A 51 -2.60 0.45 27.76
C ASN A 51 -3.32 0.42 29.13
N ILE A 52 -4.56 -0.07 29.20
CA ILE A 52 -5.31 -0.20 30.46
C ILE A 52 -4.53 -1.09 31.43
N GLY A 53 -4.28 -0.57 32.64
CA GLY A 53 -3.55 -1.28 33.71
C GLY A 53 -2.05 -1.48 33.45
N LYS A 54 -1.47 -0.92 32.37
CA LYS A 54 -0.03 -0.92 32.14
C LYS A 54 0.64 0.21 32.92
N ARG A 55 1.85 -0.04 33.43
CA ARG A 55 2.73 1.01 33.95
C ARG A 55 3.10 1.98 32.83
N LYS A 56 3.36 3.26 33.17
CA LYS A 56 3.67 4.33 32.21
C LYS A 56 4.82 3.99 31.25
N ASP A 57 5.87 3.32 31.74
CA ASP A 57 7.04 2.88 30.95
C ASP A 57 6.71 1.79 29.90
N ARG A 58 5.55 1.14 30.03
CA ARG A 58 5.11 0.03 29.16
C ARG A 58 3.93 0.39 28.26
N GLN A 59 3.41 1.61 28.36
CA GLN A 59 2.33 2.09 27.50
C GLN A 59 2.85 2.44 26.11
N ILE A 60 2.02 2.21 25.10
CA ILE A 60 2.27 2.64 23.72
C ILE A 60 1.59 3.99 23.55
N THR A 61 2.35 5.05 23.31
CA THR A 61 1.80 6.41 23.11
C THR A 61 1.58 6.74 21.64
N ASN A 62 2.37 6.17 20.74
CA ASN A 62 2.24 6.33 19.31
C ASN A 62 2.65 5.02 18.62
N TYR A 63 1.66 4.31 18.09
CA TYR A 63 1.91 2.98 17.51
C TYR A 63 2.64 3.05 16.17
N TYR A 64 2.34 4.04 15.33
CA TYR A 64 3.07 4.30 14.09
C TYR A 64 4.58 4.46 14.35
N GLU A 65 4.96 5.31 15.31
CA GLU A 65 6.38 5.53 15.64
C GLU A 65 7.02 4.27 16.24
N LYS A 66 6.27 3.49 17.02
CA LYS A 66 6.73 2.20 17.55
C LYS A 66 7.07 1.23 16.41
N ILE A 67 6.23 1.12 15.39
CA ILE A 67 6.51 0.27 14.22
C ILE A 67 7.68 0.83 13.41
N ARG A 68 7.68 2.14 13.13
CA ARG A 68 8.75 2.81 12.36
C ARG A 68 10.14 2.63 12.95
N GLN A 69 10.26 2.66 14.28
CA GLN A 69 11.53 2.49 15.00
C GLN A 69 11.86 1.01 15.25
N GLY A 70 10.86 0.13 15.15
CA GLY A 70 11.02 -1.31 15.25
C GLY A 70 11.80 -1.87 14.05
N LYS A 71 12.39 -3.05 14.24
CA LYS A 71 13.09 -3.80 13.17
C LYS A 71 12.32 -5.03 12.71
N GLN A 72 11.21 -5.36 13.38
CA GLN A 72 10.46 -6.59 13.14
C GLN A 72 9.43 -6.42 12.02
N GLU A 73 8.70 -5.31 12.04
CA GLU A 73 7.57 -5.07 11.14
C GLU A 73 7.87 -3.92 10.18
N LYS A 74 7.30 -3.97 8.99
CA LYS A 74 7.30 -2.83 8.04
C LYS A 74 6.09 -1.94 8.31
N LEU A 75 6.22 -0.65 8.03
CA LEU A 75 5.08 0.28 8.14
C LEU A 75 3.95 -0.06 7.17
N PHE A 76 4.29 -0.57 6.00
CA PHE A 76 3.34 -1.04 5.00
C PHE A 76 4.02 -2.03 4.05
N HIS A 77 3.22 -2.63 3.19
CA HIS A 77 3.67 -3.50 2.11
C HIS A 77 3.12 -2.99 0.79
N GLU A 78 3.87 -3.26 -0.28
CA GLU A 78 3.48 -2.93 -1.65
C GLU A 78 3.36 -4.22 -2.46
N VAL A 79 2.33 -4.27 -3.30
CA VAL A 79 2.23 -5.24 -4.39
C VAL A 79 2.13 -4.50 -5.72
N ILE A 80 2.87 -4.99 -6.71
CA ILE A 80 2.84 -4.48 -8.08
C ILE A 80 2.18 -5.53 -8.98
N PHE A 81 1.18 -5.09 -9.75
CA PHE A 81 0.54 -5.90 -10.78
C PHE A 81 0.88 -5.34 -12.16
N GLN A 82 1.37 -6.21 -13.03
CA GLN A 82 1.65 -5.91 -14.43
C GLN A 82 1.21 -7.11 -15.27
N ILE A 83 0.72 -6.83 -16.48
CA ILE A 83 0.41 -7.85 -17.49
C ILE A 83 1.49 -7.74 -18.56
N GLY A 84 2.12 -8.87 -18.91
CA GLY A 84 3.22 -8.92 -19.87
C GLY A 84 4.44 -8.07 -19.47
N ASN A 85 5.16 -7.60 -20.46
CA ASN A 85 6.37 -6.80 -20.33
C ASN A 85 6.51 -5.79 -21.51
N ARG A 86 7.66 -5.13 -21.64
CA ARG A 86 7.86 -4.08 -22.66
C ARG A 86 7.81 -4.62 -24.10
N GLU A 87 8.02 -5.91 -24.31
CA GLU A 87 8.00 -6.53 -25.64
C GLU A 87 6.58 -6.74 -26.17
N ASP A 88 5.59 -6.95 -25.30
CA ASP A 88 4.22 -7.31 -25.68
C ASP A 88 3.12 -6.40 -25.11
N MET A 89 3.41 -5.60 -24.09
CA MET A 89 2.44 -4.75 -23.36
C MET A 89 3.02 -3.34 -23.09
N ALA A 90 3.90 -2.84 -23.98
CA ALA A 90 4.44 -1.49 -23.85
C ALA A 90 3.34 -0.42 -23.88
N VAL A 91 3.59 0.69 -23.18
CA VAL A 91 2.71 1.86 -23.26
C VAL A 91 2.64 2.40 -24.70
N GLY A 92 1.45 2.81 -25.13
CA GLY A 92 1.20 3.38 -26.46
C GLY A 92 0.90 2.34 -27.54
N THR A 93 0.90 1.05 -27.20
CA THR A 93 0.39 -0.03 -28.05
C THR A 93 -1.06 -0.39 -27.68
N VAL A 94 -1.72 -1.12 -28.57
CA VAL A 94 -3.09 -1.62 -28.35
C VAL A 94 -3.14 -2.56 -27.14
N GLU A 95 -2.11 -3.38 -26.99
CA GLU A 95 -1.94 -4.34 -25.89
C GLU A 95 -1.70 -3.61 -24.56
N GLY A 96 -0.87 -2.55 -24.55
CA GLY A 96 -0.70 -1.69 -23.38
C GLY A 96 -2.02 -1.05 -22.93
N ASP A 97 -2.80 -0.50 -23.87
CA ASP A 97 -4.12 0.07 -23.57
C ASP A 97 -5.11 -0.98 -23.04
N LEU A 98 -4.99 -2.24 -23.48
CA LEU A 98 -5.77 -3.35 -22.94
C LEU A 98 -5.33 -3.68 -21.50
N ALA A 99 -4.02 -3.71 -21.22
CA ALA A 99 -3.49 -3.93 -19.88
C ALA A 99 -4.01 -2.88 -18.89
N VAL A 100 -4.06 -1.60 -19.30
CA VAL A 100 -4.66 -0.50 -18.52
C VAL A 100 -6.11 -0.81 -18.15
N LYS A 101 -6.94 -1.20 -19.12
CA LYS A 101 -8.36 -1.53 -18.87
C LYS A 101 -8.53 -2.72 -17.91
N VAL A 102 -7.70 -3.76 -18.06
CA VAL A 102 -7.77 -4.94 -17.18
C VAL A 102 -7.33 -4.60 -15.76
N LEU A 103 -6.27 -3.80 -15.59
CA LEU A 103 -5.80 -3.37 -14.28
C LEU A 103 -6.80 -2.41 -13.59
N ASP A 104 -7.42 -1.50 -14.36
CA ASP A 104 -8.50 -0.62 -13.87
C ASP A 104 -9.72 -1.42 -13.40
N GLU A 105 -10.09 -2.48 -14.11
CA GLU A 105 -11.19 -3.34 -13.65
C GLU A 105 -10.80 -4.16 -12.42
N TYR A 106 -9.58 -4.70 -12.40
CA TYR A 106 -9.06 -5.52 -11.31
C TYR A 106 -9.08 -4.78 -9.95
N VAL A 107 -8.74 -3.49 -9.93
CA VAL A 107 -8.59 -2.73 -8.69
C VAL A 107 -9.93 -2.45 -7.99
N LYS A 108 -11.04 -2.33 -8.73
CA LYS A 108 -12.37 -1.94 -8.21
C LYS A 108 -12.84 -2.81 -7.03
N ASP A 109 -12.55 -4.11 -7.09
CA ASP A 109 -12.94 -5.07 -6.06
C ASP A 109 -11.74 -5.55 -5.20
N PHE A 110 -10.56 -4.96 -5.32
CA PHE A 110 -9.36 -5.45 -4.61
C PHE A 110 -9.52 -5.43 -3.09
N GLN A 111 -9.96 -4.31 -2.51
CA GLN A 111 -10.14 -4.18 -1.06
C GLN A 111 -11.21 -5.13 -0.53
N LYS A 112 -12.29 -5.34 -1.30
CA LYS A 112 -13.39 -6.27 -0.96
C LYS A 112 -12.91 -7.72 -0.93
N ARG A 113 -12.05 -8.11 -1.89
CA ARG A 113 -11.45 -9.45 -1.95
C ARG A 113 -10.41 -9.68 -0.85
N ASN A 114 -9.82 -8.61 -0.31
CA ASN A 114 -8.73 -8.65 0.66
C ASN A 114 -9.05 -7.82 1.91
N PRO A 115 -10.06 -8.19 2.72
CA PRO A 115 -10.56 -7.37 3.82
C PRO A 115 -9.53 -7.08 4.93
N THR A 116 -8.50 -7.94 5.06
CA THR A 116 -7.42 -7.81 6.05
C THR A 116 -6.22 -6.99 5.56
N LEU A 117 -6.29 -6.46 4.33
CA LEU A 117 -5.27 -5.58 3.76
C LEU A 117 -5.88 -4.19 3.63
N ARG A 118 -5.59 -3.27 4.56
CA ARG A 118 -6.08 -1.89 4.46
C ARG A 118 -5.24 -1.17 3.40
N VAL A 119 -5.76 -1.05 2.19
CA VAL A 119 -5.14 -0.27 1.12
C VAL A 119 -5.20 1.20 1.48
N PHE A 120 -4.09 1.93 1.34
CA PHE A 120 -4.03 3.38 1.56
C PHE A 120 -3.42 4.14 0.39
N GLY A 121 -2.67 3.46 -0.48
CA GLY A 121 -2.14 4.00 -1.73
C GLY A 121 -2.48 3.07 -2.88
N CYS A 122 -2.96 3.60 -3.99
CA CYS A 122 -3.28 2.81 -5.17
C CYS A 122 -3.17 3.64 -6.46
N TYR A 123 -2.22 3.25 -7.32
CA TYR A 123 -1.79 4.06 -8.46
C TYR A 123 -1.56 3.17 -9.69
N LEU A 124 -2.22 3.46 -10.80
CA LEU A 124 -1.93 2.86 -12.10
C LEU A 124 -1.01 3.80 -12.88
N HIS A 125 0.23 3.37 -13.07
CA HIS A 125 1.24 4.12 -13.82
C HIS A 125 1.20 3.73 -15.30
N GLN A 126 1.20 4.73 -16.16
CA GLN A 126 1.22 4.64 -17.63
C GLN A 126 2.38 5.46 -18.23
N ASP A 127 3.21 6.04 -17.38
CA ASP A 127 4.30 6.96 -17.73
C ASP A 127 5.67 6.27 -17.78
N GLU A 128 5.74 4.96 -17.55
CA GLU A 128 6.96 4.16 -17.64
C GLU A 128 6.96 3.25 -18.90
N SER A 129 7.75 2.17 -18.89
CA SER A 129 7.85 1.25 -20.04
C SER A 129 6.57 0.45 -20.30
N THR A 130 5.88 0.05 -19.24
CA THR A 130 4.72 -0.85 -19.26
C THR A 130 3.69 -0.37 -18.25
N PRO A 131 2.39 -0.40 -18.56
CA PRO A 131 1.37 -0.08 -17.57
C PRO A 131 1.42 -1.03 -16.37
N HIS A 132 1.43 -0.50 -15.15
CA HIS A 132 1.47 -1.31 -13.94
C HIS A 132 0.81 -0.63 -12.75
N LEU A 133 0.23 -1.43 -11.87
CA LEU A 133 -0.54 -0.99 -10.72
C LEU A 133 0.26 -1.20 -9.45
N HIS A 134 0.47 -0.13 -8.70
CA HIS A 134 0.97 -0.16 -7.32
C HIS A 134 -0.20 -0.17 -6.35
N ILE A 135 -0.21 -1.11 -5.41
CA ILE A 135 -1.14 -1.13 -4.28
C ILE A 135 -0.34 -1.19 -2.97
N ASP A 136 -0.39 -0.10 -2.22
CA ASP A 136 0.23 0.06 -0.91
C ASP A 136 -0.80 -0.21 0.20
N PHE A 137 -0.50 -1.15 1.10
CA PHE A 137 -1.45 -1.59 2.12
C PHE A 137 -0.79 -1.94 3.47
N ILE A 138 -1.61 -1.90 4.52
CA ILE A 138 -1.25 -2.35 5.87
C ILE A 138 -1.99 -3.66 6.16
N PRO A 139 -1.30 -4.77 6.41
CA PRO A 139 -1.94 -5.97 6.91
C PRO A 139 -2.38 -5.76 8.36
N TYR A 140 -3.61 -6.14 8.68
CA TYR A 140 -4.13 -6.02 10.04
C TYR A 140 -5.05 -7.20 10.34
N VAL A 141 -5.26 -7.44 11.64
CA VAL A 141 -6.18 -8.45 12.15
C VAL A 141 -7.12 -7.82 13.16
N THR A 142 -8.38 -8.23 13.15
CA THR A 142 -9.36 -7.89 14.18
C THR A 142 -9.54 -9.07 15.13
N ASP A 143 -10.07 -8.80 16.32
CA ASP A 143 -10.46 -9.82 17.31
C ASP A 143 -9.35 -10.81 17.72
N TRP A 144 -8.09 -10.39 17.62
CA TRP A 144 -6.96 -11.23 18.03
C TRP A 144 -6.98 -11.46 19.55
N LYS A 145 -7.18 -12.72 19.97
CA LYS A 145 -7.25 -13.12 21.39
C LYS A 145 -5.89 -13.48 22.00
N GLY A 146 -4.79 -13.32 21.27
CA GLY A 146 -3.45 -13.74 21.70
C GLY A 146 -3.28 -15.26 21.76
N LYS A 147 -2.04 -15.70 21.96
CA LYS A 147 -1.80 -17.05 22.50
C LYS A 147 -2.21 -17.00 23.98
N ARG A 148 -3.29 -17.69 24.36
CA ARG A 148 -3.48 -18.08 25.75
C ARG A 148 -2.28 -18.95 26.13
N ASN A 149 -1.36 -18.42 26.94
CA ASN A 149 -0.43 -19.29 27.64
C ASN A 149 -1.31 -20.16 28.55
N GLY A 150 -1.47 -21.43 28.16
CA GLY A 150 -2.22 -22.42 28.92
C GLY A 150 -1.76 -22.40 30.37
N HIS A 151 -2.73 -22.32 31.27
CA HIS A 151 -2.55 -22.73 32.66
C HIS A 151 -2.45 -24.26 32.72
#